data_AF-I3TF16-F1
#
_entry.id   AF-I3TF16-F1
#
_cell.length_a   1.000
_cell.length_b   1.000
_cell.length_c   1.000
_cell.angle_alpha   90.00
_cell.angle_beta   90.00
_cell.angle_gamma   90.00
#
_symmetry.space_group_name_H-M   'P 1'
#
loop_
_entity.id
_entity.type
_entity.pdbx_description
1 polymer ?
#
loop_
_entity_poly.entity_id
_entity_poly.type
_entity_poly.pdbx_seq_one_letter_code
_entity_poly.pdbx_strand_id
1 'polypeptide(L)'
;MPMTDVSTIYSEIYIEAGEKAKLLAERYGYLPYMVQRYLLILGHEDTLKLLEAFERPLKPVVRANTFLVEPDKLRRRLEEMGFGLEKVPWYHGAFRVVSSPGHPTIGATHEYLKGLYYVHRDASALAPVLLLLHEYRGDVLDACAAPGGKATFAAQLLVGHGVVYANDIHLPRLRALVSHFMRMKLPNNVVTWADARRLPKSWSKRFSRVVMDVPCSSEGTIMNDPSRKTKTTLKDLALLAKREIELLQAGIEMLEPEGVLAYITCSIAPEENEYVVTKVLESRNDVDVVEPPVKLFEWDRGLSSFHKLVFDDRVRRCVRIWPHRHQMFGFTFCLITKVRW
;
A
#
# COMPACT_ATOMS: atom_id res chain seq x y z
N MET A 1 -24.01 -3.04 14.81
CA MET A 1 -23.25 -2.15 15.72
C MET A 1 -23.30 -0.73 15.17
N PRO A 2 -23.45 0.31 16.01
CA PRO A 2 -23.38 1.68 15.53
C PRO A 2 -22.00 1.91 14.90
N MET A 3 -21.96 2.39 13.64
CA MET A 3 -20.72 2.79 13.00
C MET A 3 -20.00 3.81 13.88
N THR A 4 -18.72 3.61 14.16
CA THR A 4 -17.92 4.53 14.98
C THR A 4 -18.04 5.95 14.42
N ASP A 5 -18.54 6.87 15.24
CA ASP A 5 -18.74 8.24 14.78
C ASP A 5 -17.39 8.96 14.62
N VAL A 6 -17.32 9.89 13.67
CA VAL A 6 -16.09 10.63 13.38
C VAL A 6 -15.64 11.44 14.60
N SER A 7 -16.59 11.96 15.40
CA SER A 7 -16.25 12.69 16.62
C SER A 7 -15.56 11.79 17.65
N THR A 8 -16.03 10.55 17.80
CA THR A 8 -15.41 9.54 18.67
C THR A 8 -13.99 9.20 18.19
N ILE A 9 -13.83 8.90 16.90
CA ILE A 9 -12.50 8.62 16.33
C ILE A 9 -11.57 9.80 16.55
N TYR A 10 -12.03 11.03 16.26
CA TYR A 10 -11.25 12.24 16.46
C TYR A 10 -10.78 12.39 17.91
N SER A 11 -11.67 12.23 18.89
CA SER A 11 -11.33 12.28 20.32
C SER A 11 -10.34 11.21 20.74
N GLU A 12 -10.46 9.99 20.20
CA GLU A 12 -9.55 8.87 20.45
C GLU A 12 -8.15 9.12 19.87
N ILE A 13 -8.04 9.65 18.65
CA ILE A 13 -6.74 9.90 17.99
C ILE A 13 -6.14 11.26 18.32
N TYR A 14 -6.89 12.15 18.98
CA TYR A 14 -6.42 13.49 19.27
C TYR A 14 -5.13 13.47 20.09
N ILE A 15 -4.15 14.22 19.59
CA ILE A 15 -2.84 14.39 20.20
C ILE A 15 -2.43 15.85 20.14
N GLU A 16 -2.04 16.39 21.29
CA GLU A 16 -1.51 17.74 21.39
C GLU A 16 0.02 17.73 21.19
N ALA A 17 0.52 18.64 20.37
CA ALA A 17 1.95 18.77 20.10
C ALA A 17 2.67 19.53 21.21
N GLY A 18 3.67 18.90 21.82
CA GLY A 18 4.60 19.54 22.75
C GLY A 18 5.55 20.51 22.04
N GLU A 19 6.29 21.29 22.83
CA GLU A 19 7.22 22.32 22.34
C GLU A 19 8.26 21.74 21.37
N LYS A 20 8.85 20.59 21.71
CA LYS A 20 9.83 19.91 20.85
C LYS A 20 9.26 19.53 19.49
N ALA A 21 8.02 19.02 19.46
CA ALA A 21 7.35 18.68 18.20
C ALA A 21 7.08 19.93 17.37
N LYS A 22 6.64 21.02 17.99
CA LYS A 22 6.41 22.32 17.34
C LYS A 22 7.69 22.87 16.69
N LEU A 23 8.82 22.85 17.41
CA LEU A 23 10.12 23.31 16.89
C LEU A 23 10.60 22.50 15.68
N LEU A 24 10.48 21.17 15.75
CA LEU A 24 10.85 20.29 14.63
C LEU A 24 9.88 20.45 13.45
N ALA A 25 8.59 20.62 13.72
CA ALA A 25 7.56 20.84 12.71
C ALA A 25 7.80 22.14 11.94
N GLU A 26 8.15 23.22 12.63
CA GLU A 26 8.55 24.49 12.01
C GLU A 26 9.79 24.32 11.14
N ARG A 27 10.82 23.64 11.64
CA ARG A 27 12.07 23.41 10.90
C ARG A 27 11.88 22.63 9.60
N TYR A 28 11.10 21.55 9.63
CA TYR A 28 10.94 20.63 8.48
C TYR A 28 9.67 20.89 7.65
N GLY A 29 8.82 21.82 8.07
CA GLY A 29 7.58 22.22 7.39
C GLY A 29 6.42 21.23 7.53
N TYR A 30 6.23 20.66 8.72
CA TYR A 30 5.17 19.68 9.02
C TYR A 30 4.07 20.29 9.88
N LEU A 31 2.90 19.63 9.92
CA LEU A 31 1.94 19.89 10.99
C LEU A 31 2.48 19.37 12.33
N PRO A 32 2.39 20.15 13.43
CA PRO A 32 2.96 19.77 14.72
C PRO A 32 2.51 18.41 15.26
N TYR A 33 1.25 18.02 15.03
CA TYR A 33 0.72 16.74 15.49
C TYR A 33 1.42 15.55 14.82
N MET A 34 1.83 15.67 13.55
CA MET A 34 2.51 14.59 12.83
C MET A 34 3.88 14.31 13.45
N VAL A 35 4.63 15.38 13.74
CA VAL A 35 5.95 15.25 14.38
C VAL A 35 5.82 14.76 15.82
N GLN A 36 4.80 15.21 16.55
CA GLN A 36 4.50 14.70 17.89
C GLN A 36 4.24 13.18 17.85
N ARG A 37 3.48 12.70 16.86
CA ARG A 37 3.23 11.29 16.65
C ARG A 37 4.51 10.51 16.34
N TYR A 38 5.38 11.02 15.47
CA TYR A 38 6.67 10.37 15.19
C TYR A 38 7.53 10.24 16.46
N LEU A 39 7.61 11.31 17.27
CA LEU A 39 8.35 11.30 18.52
C LEU A 39 7.83 10.24 19.50
N LEU A 40 6.51 10.04 19.56
CA LEU A 40 5.92 9.03 20.43
C LEU A 40 6.13 7.60 19.92
N ILE A 41 6.18 7.38 18.61
CA ILE A 41 6.36 6.04 18.02
C ILE A 41 7.83 5.62 18.04
N LEU A 42 8.72 6.52 17.60
CA LEU A 42 10.11 6.22 17.27
C LEU A 42 11.10 6.77 18.30
N GLY A 43 10.66 7.64 19.20
CA GLY A 43 11.57 8.44 20.01
C GLY A 43 12.27 9.53 19.20
N HIS A 44 13.15 10.28 19.86
CA HIS A 44 13.75 11.47 19.25
C HIS A 44 14.69 11.18 18.09
N GLU A 45 15.63 10.26 18.28
CA GLU A 45 16.72 10.03 17.32
C GLU A 45 16.18 9.49 16.00
N ASP A 46 15.34 8.47 16.05
CA ASP A 46 14.75 7.88 14.84
C ASP A 46 13.71 8.81 14.19
N THR A 47 13.07 9.70 14.96
CA THR A 47 12.25 10.77 14.35
C THR A 47 13.10 11.69 13.48
N LEU A 48 14.28 12.11 13.94
CA LEU A 48 15.16 12.94 13.12
C LEU A 48 15.59 12.21 11.85
N LYS A 49 15.99 10.93 11.96
CA LYS A 49 16.33 10.10 10.79
C LYS A 49 15.15 9.96 9.82
N LEU A 50 13.93 9.79 10.33
CA LEU A 50 12.71 9.73 9.52
C LEU A 50 12.48 11.03 8.75
N LEU A 51 12.54 12.17 9.45
CA LEU A 51 12.35 13.49 8.83
C LEU A 51 13.41 13.75 7.75
N GLU A 52 14.68 13.44 8.02
CA GLU A 52 15.77 13.54 7.04
C GLU A 52 15.59 12.60 5.85
N ALA A 53 15.11 11.37 6.09
CA ALA A 53 14.83 10.42 5.02
C ALA A 53 13.74 10.97 4.09
N PHE A 54 12.71 11.62 4.61
CA PHE A 54 11.66 12.24 3.79
C PHE A 54 12.14 13.40 2.92
N GLU A 55 13.27 14.05 3.24
CA GLU A 55 13.86 15.09 2.38
C GLU A 55 14.68 14.52 1.21
N ARG A 56 14.89 13.19 1.15
CA ARG A 56 15.66 12.54 0.09
C ARG A 56 14.72 11.82 -0.88
N PRO A 57 14.66 12.19 -2.16
CA PRO A 57 13.76 11.53 -3.11
C PRO A 57 14.21 10.08 -3.37
N LEU A 58 13.26 9.14 -3.41
CA LEU A 58 13.55 7.77 -3.84
C LEU A 58 13.66 7.66 -5.36
N LYS A 59 14.41 6.65 -5.75
CA LYS A 59 14.56 6.26 -7.15
C LYS A 59 13.39 5.35 -7.56
N PRO A 60 12.79 5.57 -8.74
CA PRO A 60 11.70 4.73 -9.22
C PRO A 60 12.17 3.29 -9.46
N VAL A 61 11.21 2.38 -9.48
CA VAL A 61 11.45 0.94 -9.65
C VAL A 61 10.77 0.45 -10.91
N VAL A 62 11.53 -0.21 -11.76
CA VAL A 62 11.05 -0.92 -12.94
C VAL A 62 10.68 -2.33 -12.53
N ARG A 63 9.41 -2.70 -12.71
CA ARG A 63 8.93 -4.08 -12.57
C ARG A 63 8.82 -4.71 -13.95
N ALA A 64 9.66 -5.69 -14.26
CA ALA A 64 9.60 -6.46 -15.48
C ALA A 64 8.24 -7.16 -15.61
N ASN A 65 7.66 -7.10 -16.81
CA ASN A 65 6.51 -7.91 -17.17
C ASN A 65 6.99 -9.31 -17.55
N THR A 66 7.08 -10.19 -16.56
CA THR A 66 7.60 -11.56 -16.71
C THR A 66 6.78 -12.42 -17.67
N PHE A 67 5.56 -12.00 -18.01
CA PHE A 67 4.75 -12.63 -19.06
C PHE A 67 5.30 -12.36 -20.48
N LEU A 68 5.98 -11.23 -20.70
CA LEU A 68 6.46 -10.82 -22.02
C LEU A 68 7.98 -10.84 -22.17
N VAL A 69 8.72 -10.72 -21.07
CA VAL A 69 10.18 -10.61 -21.11
C VAL A 69 10.82 -11.20 -19.85
N GLU A 70 11.94 -11.88 -20.03
CA GLU A 70 12.79 -12.31 -18.94
C GLU A 70 13.42 -11.07 -18.25
N PRO A 71 13.41 -10.98 -16.90
CA PRO A 71 13.91 -9.80 -16.18
C PRO A 71 15.35 -9.39 -16.54
N ASP A 72 16.28 -10.34 -16.61
CA ASP A 72 17.69 -10.02 -16.92
C ASP A 72 17.86 -9.58 -18.39
N LYS A 73 17.02 -10.07 -19.31
CA LYS A 73 17.00 -9.58 -20.70
C LYS A 73 16.49 -8.15 -20.79
N LEU A 74 15.44 -7.81 -20.02
CA LEU A 74 14.96 -6.42 -19.93
C LEU A 74 16.04 -5.52 -19.34
N ARG A 75 16.69 -5.95 -18.25
CA ARG A 75 17.76 -5.22 -17.59
C ARG A 75 18.87 -4.85 -18.57
N ARG A 76 19.42 -5.83 -19.31
CA ARG A 76 20.47 -5.60 -20.31
C ARG A 76 20.06 -4.56 -21.35
N ARG A 77 18.84 -4.63 -21.88
CA ARG A 77 18.33 -3.66 -22.87
C ARG A 77 18.28 -2.24 -22.31
N LEU A 78 17.84 -2.07 -21.06
CA LEU A 78 17.79 -0.76 -20.43
C LEU A 78 19.21 -0.24 -20.09
N GLU A 79 20.13 -1.12 -19.68
CA GLU A 79 21.54 -0.75 -19.46
C GLU A 79 22.24 -0.34 -20.76
N GLU A 80 21.98 -1.03 -21.89
CA GLU A 80 22.44 -0.64 -23.23
C GLU A 80 21.92 0.74 -23.67
N MET A 81 20.75 1.16 -23.17
CA MET A 81 20.20 2.50 -23.37
C MET A 81 20.79 3.55 -22.41
N GLY A 82 21.70 3.17 -21.51
CA GLY A 82 22.35 4.07 -20.56
C GLY A 82 21.63 4.25 -19.21
N PHE A 83 20.65 3.40 -18.87
CA PHE A 83 20.07 3.38 -17.52
C PHE A 83 20.96 2.60 -16.56
N GLY A 84 21.24 3.16 -15.38
CA GLY A 84 21.83 2.41 -14.27
C GLY A 84 20.74 1.70 -13.48
N LEU A 85 20.85 0.37 -13.36
CA LEU A 85 19.86 -0.47 -12.69
C LEU A 85 20.48 -1.28 -11.55
N GLU A 86 19.83 -1.25 -10.39
CA GLU A 86 20.16 -2.11 -9.25
C GLU A 86 19.04 -3.13 -9.01
N LYS A 87 19.38 -4.40 -8.75
CA LYS A 87 18.37 -5.42 -8.43
C LYS A 87 17.69 -5.10 -7.09
N VAL A 88 16.37 -5.27 -7.04
CA VAL A 88 15.65 -5.33 -5.75
C VAL A 88 15.97 -6.70 -5.12
N PRO A 89 16.66 -6.77 -3.97
CA PRO A 89 17.24 -8.03 -3.47
C PRO A 89 16.23 -9.15 -3.25
N TRP A 90 15.00 -8.78 -2.92
CA TRP A 90 13.93 -9.69 -2.53
C TRP A 90 12.92 -9.99 -3.64
N TYR A 91 13.11 -9.42 -4.85
CA TYR A 91 12.28 -9.75 -6.00
C TYR A 91 13.05 -9.63 -7.32
N HIS A 92 13.31 -10.79 -7.95
CA HIS A 92 14.10 -10.89 -9.19
C HIS A 92 13.51 -10.10 -10.37
N GLY A 93 12.20 -9.87 -10.38
CA GLY A 93 11.51 -9.15 -11.45
C GLY A 93 11.53 -7.63 -11.32
N ALA A 94 12.29 -7.03 -10.38
CA ALA A 94 12.34 -5.59 -10.20
C ALA A 94 13.74 -5.00 -10.08
N PHE A 95 13.89 -3.79 -10.61
CA PHE A 95 15.15 -3.05 -10.65
C PHE A 95 14.93 -1.59 -10.26
N ARG A 96 15.73 -1.07 -9.33
CA ARG A 96 15.77 0.36 -8.97
C ARG A 96 16.57 1.13 -10.03
N VAL A 97 16.04 2.25 -10.49
CA VAL A 97 16.68 3.10 -11.51
C VAL A 97 17.60 4.12 -10.81
N VAL A 98 18.88 3.81 -10.69
CA VAL A 98 19.84 4.65 -9.97
C VAL A 98 20.38 5.81 -10.79
N SER A 99 20.48 5.65 -12.11
CA SER A 99 20.85 6.70 -13.07
C SER A 99 20.06 6.57 -14.37
N SER A 100 19.99 7.65 -15.15
CA SER A 100 19.23 7.70 -16.41
C SER A 100 19.98 8.54 -17.46
N PRO A 101 19.86 8.21 -18.77
CA PRO A 101 20.62 8.85 -19.86
C PRO A 101 20.09 10.25 -20.25
N GLY A 102 19.22 10.87 -19.45
CA GLY A 102 18.47 12.09 -19.80
C GLY A 102 17.30 11.81 -20.75
N HIS A 103 17.57 11.18 -21.90
CA HIS A 103 16.56 10.76 -22.89
C HIS A 103 16.86 9.37 -23.48
N PRO A 104 15.83 8.52 -23.73
CA PRO A 104 14.44 8.68 -23.29
C PRO A 104 14.30 8.60 -21.76
N THR A 105 13.20 9.11 -21.20
CA THR A 105 12.88 8.88 -19.79
C THR A 105 12.43 7.43 -19.58
N ILE A 106 12.51 6.91 -18.35
CA ILE A 106 12.13 5.52 -18.07
C ILE A 106 10.65 5.22 -18.39
N GLY A 107 9.78 6.24 -18.43
CA GLY A 107 8.37 6.10 -18.82
C GLY A 107 8.11 6.28 -20.32
N ALA A 108 9.15 6.49 -21.14
CA ALA A 108 9.03 6.83 -22.55
C ALA A 108 9.86 5.93 -23.50
N THR A 109 10.45 4.85 -22.97
CA THR A 109 11.18 3.88 -23.80
C THR A 109 10.23 3.08 -24.69
N HIS A 110 10.75 2.53 -25.80
CA HIS A 110 9.97 1.59 -26.62
C HIS A 110 9.57 0.34 -25.83
N GLU A 111 10.41 -0.12 -24.93
CA GLU A 111 10.19 -1.23 -24.01
C GLU A 111 8.99 -0.97 -23.10
N TYR A 112 8.87 0.24 -22.56
CA TYR A 112 7.71 0.66 -21.78
C TYR A 112 6.45 0.67 -22.64
N LEU A 113 6.48 1.29 -23.83
CA LEU A 113 5.33 1.37 -24.74
C LEU A 113 4.87 -0.02 -25.20
N LYS A 114 5.81 -0.97 -25.37
CA LYS A 114 5.54 -2.38 -25.69
C LYS A 114 4.99 -3.20 -24.50
N GLY A 115 4.87 -2.60 -23.31
CA GLY A 115 4.35 -3.26 -22.12
C GLY A 115 5.34 -4.17 -21.42
N LEU A 116 6.63 -4.08 -21.74
CA LEU A 116 7.67 -4.98 -21.18
C LEU A 116 7.93 -4.72 -19.69
N TYR A 117 7.49 -3.58 -19.16
CA TYR A 117 7.55 -3.28 -17.73
C TYR A 117 6.54 -2.23 -17.27
N TYR A 118 6.42 -2.13 -15.96
CA TYR A 118 5.70 -1.08 -15.23
C TYR A 118 6.68 -0.25 -14.40
N VAL A 119 6.45 1.07 -14.29
CA VAL A 119 7.26 1.96 -13.45
C VAL A 119 6.52 2.25 -12.15
N HIS A 120 7.01 1.68 -11.06
CA HIS A 120 6.59 2.01 -9.70
C HIS A 120 7.39 3.20 -9.18
N ARG A 121 6.77 3.98 -8.28
CA ARG A 121 7.49 5.05 -7.57
C ARG A 121 8.51 4.50 -6.58
N ASP A 122 8.24 3.33 -6.01
CA ASP A 122 9.10 2.64 -5.05
C ASP A 122 8.79 1.13 -5.02
N ALA A 123 9.70 0.33 -4.47
CA ALA A 123 9.58 -1.12 -4.36
C ALA A 123 8.52 -1.57 -3.34
N SER A 124 8.26 -0.80 -2.28
CA SER A 124 7.28 -1.15 -1.21
C SER A 124 5.92 -1.60 -1.75
N ALA A 125 5.45 -1.00 -2.85
CA ALA A 125 4.18 -1.33 -3.48
C ALA A 125 4.07 -2.77 -4.01
N LEU A 126 5.19 -3.47 -4.20
CA LEU A 126 5.22 -4.86 -4.68
C LEU A 126 5.00 -5.87 -3.54
N ALA A 127 5.46 -5.55 -2.33
CA ALA A 127 5.49 -6.50 -1.22
C ALA A 127 4.11 -7.05 -0.81
N PRO A 128 3.04 -6.22 -0.67
CA PRO A 128 1.73 -6.75 -0.30
C PRO A 128 1.17 -7.75 -1.32
N VAL A 129 1.41 -7.50 -2.61
CA VAL A 129 0.91 -8.37 -3.69
C VAL A 129 1.65 -9.70 -3.69
N LEU A 130 2.98 -9.67 -3.54
CA LEU A 130 3.81 -10.89 -3.46
C LEU A 130 3.44 -11.77 -2.26
N LEU A 131 3.16 -11.15 -1.11
CA LEU A 131 2.81 -11.87 0.12
C LEU A 131 1.39 -12.42 0.07
N LEU A 132 0.42 -11.64 -0.41
CA LEU A 132 -0.97 -12.09 -0.54
C LEU A 132 -1.11 -13.25 -1.54
N LEU A 133 -0.37 -13.19 -2.65
CA LEU A 133 -0.47 -14.14 -3.75
C LEU A 133 0.62 -15.21 -3.73
N HIS A 134 1.35 -15.35 -2.61
CA HIS A 134 2.34 -16.40 -2.44
C HIS A 134 1.68 -17.77 -2.66
N GLU A 135 2.17 -18.52 -3.66
CA GLU A 135 1.64 -19.82 -4.09
C GLU A 135 0.15 -19.87 -4.49
N TYR A 136 -0.54 -18.73 -4.48
CA TYR A 136 -1.96 -18.66 -4.83
C TYR A 136 -2.18 -18.75 -6.34
N ARG A 137 -3.20 -19.51 -6.75
CA ARG A 137 -3.58 -19.74 -8.15
C ARG A 137 -5.11 -19.70 -8.25
N GLY A 138 -5.67 -18.50 -8.33
CA GLY A 138 -7.12 -18.31 -8.44
C GLY A 138 -7.48 -16.86 -8.68
N ASP A 139 -8.78 -16.57 -8.67
CA ASP A 139 -9.28 -15.21 -8.89
C ASP A 139 -8.96 -14.28 -7.72
N VAL A 140 -8.75 -13.00 -8.02
CA VAL A 140 -8.45 -11.95 -7.05
C VAL A 140 -9.36 -10.76 -7.28
N LEU A 141 -9.87 -10.17 -6.21
CA LEU A 141 -10.48 -8.84 -6.25
C LEU A 141 -9.45 -7.80 -5.80
N ASP A 142 -9.20 -6.78 -6.62
CA ASP A 142 -8.58 -5.53 -6.19
C ASP A 142 -9.68 -4.45 -6.14
N ALA A 143 -10.13 -4.11 -4.93
CA ALA A 143 -11.35 -3.31 -4.76
C ALA A 143 -11.13 -1.79 -4.95
N CYS A 144 -9.87 -1.35 -4.91
CA CYS A 144 -9.42 0.04 -5.03
C CYS A 144 -8.21 0.11 -5.98
N ALA A 145 -8.39 -0.46 -7.17
CA ALA A 145 -7.31 -0.87 -8.05
C ALA A 145 -6.58 0.28 -8.77
N ALA A 146 -7.26 1.40 -9.01
CA ALA A 146 -6.69 2.43 -9.87
C ALA A 146 -5.56 3.18 -9.13
N PRO A 147 -4.47 3.62 -9.80
CA PRO A 147 -4.26 3.59 -11.24
C PRO A 147 -3.78 2.25 -11.81
N GLY A 148 -3.53 1.22 -11.00
CA GLY A 148 -3.31 -0.15 -11.50
C GLY A 148 -1.95 -0.79 -11.28
N GLY A 149 -1.06 -0.17 -10.50
CA GLY A 149 0.26 -0.77 -10.23
C GLY A 149 0.16 -2.16 -9.58
N LYS A 150 -0.71 -2.31 -8.57
CA LYS A 150 -0.94 -3.58 -7.86
C LYS A 150 -1.82 -4.54 -8.67
N ALA A 151 -2.93 -4.07 -9.21
CA ALA A 151 -3.81 -4.87 -10.07
C ALA A 151 -3.08 -5.49 -11.29
N THR A 152 -2.25 -4.72 -12.00
CA THR A 152 -1.46 -5.26 -13.12
C THR A 152 -0.38 -6.23 -12.64
N PHE A 153 0.13 -6.05 -11.42
CA PHE A 153 1.10 -7.00 -10.85
C PHE A 153 0.42 -8.33 -10.51
N ALA A 154 -0.72 -8.27 -9.83
CA ALA A 154 -1.54 -9.44 -9.54
C ALA A 154 -1.91 -10.19 -10.82
N ALA A 155 -2.35 -9.47 -11.86
CA ALA A 155 -2.72 -10.07 -13.13
C ALA A 155 -1.53 -10.76 -13.79
N GLN A 156 -0.35 -10.13 -13.77
CA GLN A 156 0.91 -10.72 -14.26
C GLN A 156 1.30 -12.01 -13.52
N LEU A 157 1.11 -12.08 -12.20
CA LEU A 157 1.42 -13.29 -11.41
C LEU A 157 0.42 -14.42 -11.63
N LEU A 158 -0.79 -14.11 -12.08
CA LEU A 158 -1.91 -15.05 -12.21
C LEU A 158 -2.26 -15.40 -13.66
N VAL A 159 -1.46 -14.96 -14.64
CA VAL A 159 -1.70 -15.28 -16.06
C VAL A 159 -1.76 -16.80 -16.23
N GLY A 160 -2.86 -17.30 -16.81
CA GLY A 160 -3.10 -18.73 -17.01
C GLY A 160 -3.70 -19.47 -15.81
N HIS A 161 -3.89 -18.79 -14.67
CA HIS A 161 -4.36 -19.42 -13.43
C HIS A 161 -5.58 -18.74 -12.79
N GLY A 162 -5.75 -17.43 -12.96
CA GLY A 162 -6.86 -16.70 -12.35
C GLY A 162 -7.09 -15.33 -12.97
N VAL A 163 -8.26 -14.76 -12.68
CA VAL A 163 -8.72 -13.46 -13.18
C VAL A 163 -8.62 -12.41 -12.08
N VAL A 164 -8.10 -11.23 -12.44
CA VAL A 164 -8.11 -10.05 -11.56
C VAL A 164 -9.34 -9.19 -11.84
N TYR A 165 -10.23 -9.12 -10.86
CA TYR A 165 -11.36 -8.20 -10.84
C TYR A 165 -10.88 -6.89 -10.23
N ALA A 166 -10.67 -5.88 -11.06
CA ALA A 166 -10.12 -4.58 -10.67
C ALA A 166 -11.23 -3.54 -10.63
N ASN A 167 -11.64 -3.16 -9.42
CA ASN A 167 -12.67 -2.17 -9.16
C ASN A 167 -12.05 -0.85 -8.69
N ASP A 168 -12.63 0.28 -9.06
CA ASP A 168 -12.33 1.57 -8.42
C ASP A 168 -13.55 2.51 -8.54
N ILE A 169 -13.66 3.50 -7.66
CA ILE A 169 -14.73 4.51 -7.72
C ILE A 169 -14.38 5.69 -8.63
N HIS A 170 -13.09 5.94 -8.88
CA HIS A 170 -12.60 7.12 -9.56
C HIS A 170 -12.44 6.90 -11.07
N LEU A 171 -13.50 7.21 -11.83
CA LEU A 171 -13.58 6.95 -13.26
C LEU A 171 -12.38 7.47 -14.11
N PRO A 172 -11.84 8.69 -13.90
CA PRO A 172 -10.62 9.10 -14.61
C PRO A 172 -9.38 8.21 -14.36
N ARG A 173 -9.22 7.67 -13.14
CA ARG A 173 -8.08 6.79 -12.80
C ARG A 173 -8.28 5.39 -13.37
N LEU A 174 -9.53 4.93 -13.52
CA LEU A 174 -9.84 3.68 -14.21
C LEU A 174 -9.38 3.67 -15.67
N ARG A 175 -9.40 4.82 -16.37
CA ARG A 175 -8.86 4.92 -17.74
C ARG A 175 -7.37 4.59 -17.78
N ALA A 176 -6.61 5.04 -16.79
CA ALA A 176 -5.19 4.70 -16.66
C ALA A 176 -4.98 3.21 -16.39
N LEU A 177 -5.81 2.62 -15.51
CA LEU A 177 -5.80 1.18 -15.23
C LEU A 177 -6.05 0.35 -16.50
N VAL A 178 -7.10 0.67 -17.27
CA VAL A 178 -7.41 0.00 -18.54
C VAL A 178 -6.25 0.14 -19.53
N SER A 179 -5.69 1.36 -19.67
CA SER A 179 -4.52 1.60 -20.51
C SER A 179 -3.32 0.76 -20.09
N HIS A 180 -3.08 0.58 -18.79
CA HIS A 180 -2.02 -0.28 -18.30
C HIS A 180 -2.26 -1.76 -18.59
N PHE A 181 -3.46 -2.29 -18.39
CA PHE A 181 -3.79 -3.67 -18.76
C PHE A 181 -3.59 -3.93 -20.26
N MET A 182 -4.10 -3.03 -21.11
CA MET A 182 -3.95 -3.12 -22.56
C MET A 182 -2.49 -3.03 -23.01
N ARG A 183 -1.75 -2.00 -22.52
CA ARG A 183 -0.33 -1.80 -22.84
C ARG A 183 0.51 -3.02 -22.45
N MET A 184 0.26 -3.56 -21.26
CA MET A 184 0.99 -4.72 -20.72
C MET A 184 0.49 -6.07 -21.25
N LYS A 185 -0.54 -6.07 -22.11
CA LYS A 185 -1.10 -7.27 -22.76
C LYS A 185 -1.54 -8.35 -21.76
N LEU A 186 -2.08 -7.94 -20.62
CA LEU A 186 -2.53 -8.86 -19.57
C LEU A 186 -3.99 -9.25 -19.85
N PRO A 187 -4.30 -10.48 -20.28
CA PRO A 187 -5.64 -10.82 -20.75
C PRO A 187 -6.62 -11.18 -19.62
N ASN A 188 -6.11 -11.48 -18.43
CA ASN A 188 -6.86 -12.04 -17.30
C ASN A 188 -7.38 -10.95 -16.34
N ASN A 189 -8.14 -9.98 -16.85
CA ASN A 189 -8.68 -8.90 -16.04
C ASN A 189 -10.15 -8.59 -16.36
N VAL A 190 -10.87 -8.12 -15.33
CA VAL A 190 -12.21 -7.54 -15.43
C VAL A 190 -12.18 -6.20 -14.72
N VAL A 191 -12.47 -5.11 -15.43
CA VAL A 191 -12.49 -3.76 -14.84
C VAL A 191 -13.91 -3.32 -14.53
N THR A 192 -14.17 -2.90 -13.29
CA THR A 192 -15.49 -2.43 -12.84
C THR A 192 -15.41 -1.05 -12.22
N TRP A 193 -16.54 -0.33 -12.25
CA TRP A 193 -16.68 1.00 -11.66
C TRP A 193 -17.79 0.99 -10.62
N ALA A 194 -17.41 0.90 -9.34
CA ALA A 194 -18.34 0.90 -8.22
C ALA A 194 -17.67 1.37 -6.92
N ASP A 195 -18.49 1.83 -5.98
CA ASP A 195 -18.06 2.00 -4.59
C ASP A 195 -17.81 0.62 -3.96
N ALA A 196 -16.58 0.39 -3.51
CA ALA A 196 -16.15 -0.87 -2.90
C ALA A 196 -17.05 -1.29 -1.72
N ARG A 197 -17.59 -0.31 -0.97
CA ARG A 197 -18.51 -0.56 0.17
C ARG A 197 -19.83 -1.19 -0.25
N ARG A 198 -20.18 -1.13 -1.54
CA ARG A 198 -21.42 -1.68 -2.08
C ARG A 198 -21.23 -3.05 -2.75
N LEU A 199 -19.99 -3.47 -3.00
CA LEU A 199 -19.70 -4.75 -3.66
C LEU A 199 -20.33 -5.95 -2.96
N PRO A 200 -20.30 -6.07 -1.60
CA PRO A 200 -20.92 -7.21 -0.92
C PRO A 200 -22.40 -7.42 -1.20
N LYS A 201 -23.12 -6.31 -1.43
CA LYS A 201 -24.55 -6.31 -1.76
C LYS A 201 -24.81 -6.51 -3.25
N SER A 202 -23.94 -5.96 -4.09
CA SER A 202 -24.12 -5.98 -5.54
C SER A 202 -23.64 -7.26 -6.21
N TRP A 203 -22.66 -7.95 -5.62
CA TRP A 203 -22.02 -9.12 -6.21
C TRP A 203 -22.33 -10.37 -5.40
N SER A 204 -22.64 -11.48 -6.07
CA SER A 204 -22.79 -12.79 -5.45
C SER A 204 -21.45 -13.51 -5.30
N LYS A 205 -20.50 -13.29 -6.22
CA LYS A 205 -19.16 -13.88 -6.17
C LYS A 205 -18.41 -13.39 -4.93
N ARG A 206 -17.67 -14.31 -4.31
CA ARG A 206 -16.70 -14.06 -3.25
C ARG A 206 -15.32 -14.51 -3.73
N PHE A 207 -14.28 -14.11 -3.02
CA PHE A 207 -12.90 -14.32 -3.43
C PHE A 207 -12.08 -14.93 -2.30
N SER A 208 -11.20 -15.87 -2.63
CA SER A 208 -10.23 -16.39 -1.68
C SER A 208 -9.08 -15.40 -1.44
N ARG A 209 -8.89 -14.41 -2.33
CA ARG A 209 -7.90 -13.33 -2.20
C ARG A 209 -8.48 -11.96 -2.56
N VAL A 210 -8.30 -10.99 -1.67
CA VAL A 210 -8.75 -9.60 -1.86
C VAL A 210 -7.61 -8.63 -1.57
N VAL A 211 -7.38 -7.67 -2.46
CA VAL A 211 -6.48 -6.52 -2.27
C VAL A 211 -7.33 -5.31 -1.92
N MET A 212 -7.07 -4.73 -0.74
CA MET A 212 -7.65 -3.48 -0.26
C MET A 212 -6.56 -2.42 -0.10
N ASP A 213 -6.12 -1.86 -1.24
CA ASP A 213 -5.23 -0.68 -1.28
C ASP A 213 -6.06 0.59 -1.08
N VAL A 214 -6.39 0.89 0.18
CA VAL A 214 -7.41 1.89 0.50
C VAL A 214 -6.90 3.32 0.30
N PRO A 215 -7.78 4.27 -0.10
CA PRO A 215 -7.43 5.68 -0.13
C PRO A 215 -7.11 6.20 1.29
N CYS A 216 -5.85 6.57 1.50
CA CYS A 216 -5.31 7.07 2.77
C CYS A 216 -4.63 8.44 2.60
N SER A 217 -4.10 8.98 3.69
CA SER A 217 -3.35 10.25 3.75
C SER A 217 -2.14 10.28 2.82
N SER A 218 -1.58 9.11 2.51
CA SER A 218 -0.32 8.93 1.76
C SER A 218 0.91 9.52 2.45
N GLU A 219 0.88 9.60 3.78
CA GLU A 219 1.96 10.16 4.60
C GLU A 219 3.32 9.46 4.42
N GLY A 220 3.31 8.16 4.15
CA GLY A 220 4.54 7.42 3.87
C GLY A 220 5.21 7.80 2.55
N THR A 221 4.58 8.65 1.74
CA THR A 221 5.06 9.07 0.41
C THR A 221 5.51 10.54 0.37
N ILE A 222 5.70 11.21 1.51
CA ILE A 222 6.10 12.63 1.59
C ILE A 222 7.31 12.96 0.71
N MET A 223 8.29 12.07 0.62
CA MET A 223 9.49 12.27 -0.22
C MET A 223 9.21 12.34 -1.73
N ASN A 224 8.02 11.89 -2.16
CA ASN A 224 7.54 12.02 -3.52
C ASN A 224 6.53 13.17 -3.67
N ASP A 225 5.76 13.48 -2.63
CA ASP A 225 4.79 14.59 -2.62
C ASP A 225 4.91 15.38 -1.30
N PRO A 226 5.77 16.42 -1.24
CA PRO A 226 6.00 17.19 -0.03
C PRO A 226 4.75 17.91 0.51
N SER A 227 3.71 18.09 -0.31
CA SER A 227 2.44 18.69 0.15
C SER A 227 1.79 17.87 1.27
N ARG A 228 2.13 16.58 1.38
CA ARG A 228 1.61 15.67 2.42
C ARG A 228 2.02 16.06 3.84
N LYS A 229 3.06 16.87 4.00
CA LYS A 229 3.48 17.41 5.32
C LYS A 229 2.43 18.30 5.97
N THR A 230 1.54 18.91 5.17
CA THR A 230 0.57 19.93 5.64
C THR A 230 -0.86 19.71 5.18
N LYS A 231 -1.11 18.71 4.34
CA LYS A 231 -2.40 18.50 3.69
C LYS A 231 -3.48 17.90 4.59
N THR A 232 -3.11 17.01 5.50
CA THR A 232 -4.07 16.19 6.28
C THR A 232 -4.14 16.74 7.69
N THR A 233 -5.30 17.25 8.12
CA THR A 233 -5.52 17.62 9.53
C THR A 233 -5.91 16.39 10.35
N LEU A 234 -5.90 16.49 11.69
CA LEU A 234 -6.42 15.42 12.57
C LEU A 234 -7.90 15.08 12.28
N LYS A 235 -8.70 16.07 11.87
CA LYS A 235 -10.10 15.85 11.49
C LYS A 235 -10.20 15.08 10.18
N ASP A 236 -9.36 15.39 9.20
CA ASP A 236 -9.27 14.64 7.95
C ASP A 236 -8.81 13.21 8.20
N LEU A 237 -7.85 13.03 9.10
CA LEU A 237 -7.36 11.71 9.51
C LEU A 237 -8.47 10.85 10.13
N ALA A 238 -9.31 11.43 11.00
CA ALA A 238 -10.46 10.73 11.56
C ALA A 238 -11.50 10.34 10.50
N LEU A 239 -11.72 11.20 9.49
CA LEU A 239 -12.60 10.90 8.36
C LEU A 239 -12.05 9.77 7.47
N LEU A 240 -10.73 9.76 7.25
CA LEU A 240 -10.03 8.70 6.52
C LEU A 240 -10.15 7.37 7.28
N ALA A 241 -9.78 7.33 8.55
CA ALA A 241 -9.89 6.12 9.38
C ALA A 241 -11.31 5.55 9.40
N LYS A 242 -12.35 6.39 9.51
CA LYS A 242 -13.74 5.93 9.40
C LYS A 242 -14.01 5.25 8.06
N ARG A 243 -13.62 5.89 6.95
CA ARG A 243 -13.82 5.34 5.60
C ARG A 243 -13.03 4.04 5.40
N GLU A 244 -11.83 3.96 5.94
CA GLU A 244 -10.98 2.77 5.87
C GLU A 244 -11.58 1.60 6.64
N ILE A 245 -12.20 1.84 7.82
CA ILE A 245 -12.97 0.84 8.56
C ILE A 245 -14.14 0.31 7.70
N GLU A 246 -14.93 1.20 7.09
CA GLU A 246 -16.05 0.81 6.21
C GLU A 246 -15.57 -0.01 5.00
N LEU A 247 -14.45 0.39 4.38
CA LEU A 247 -13.85 -0.30 3.24
C LEU A 247 -13.31 -1.67 3.65
N LEU A 248 -12.60 -1.77 4.77
CA LEU A 248 -12.05 -3.02 5.26
C LEU A 248 -13.17 -4.02 5.61
N GLN A 249 -14.24 -3.56 6.27
CA GLN A 249 -15.42 -4.39 6.54
C GLN A 249 -16.03 -4.93 5.24
N ALA A 250 -16.22 -4.08 4.23
CA ALA A 250 -16.76 -4.52 2.94
C ALA A 250 -15.81 -5.48 2.21
N GLY A 251 -14.49 -5.26 2.30
CA GLY A 251 -13.48 -6.18 1.75
C GLY A 251 -13.54 -7.56 2.40
N ILE A 252 -13.71 -7.62 3.73
CA ILE A 252 -13.88 -8.89 4.46
C ILE A 252 -15.19 -9.59 4.05
N GLU A 253 -16.27 -8.85 3.81
CA GLU A 253 -17.51 -9.43 3.32
C GLU A 253 -17.39 -10.01 1.90
N MET A 254 -16.42 -9.55 1.11
CA MET A 254 -16.08 -10.12 -0.20
C MET A 254 -15.22 -11.38 -0.12
N LEU A 255 -14.72 -11.76 1.07
CA LEU A 255 -13.96 -12.99 1.26
C LEU A 255 -14.86 -14.23 1.32
N GLU A 256 -14.39 -15.29 0.68
CA GLU A 256 -14.80 -16.66 0.98
C GLU A 256 -14.34 -17.06 2.40
N PRO A 257 -14.95 -18.08 3.03
CA PRO A 257 -14.38 -18.71 4.21
C PRO A 257 -12.92 -19.11 3.96
N GLU A 258 -12.04 -18.88 4.93
CA GLU A 258 -10.59 -19.14 4.83
C GLU A 258 -9.85 -18.28 3.78
N GLY A 259 -10.56 -17.36 3.13
CA GLY A 259 -9.98 -16.35 2.26
C GLY A 259 -9.06 -15.40 3.01
N VAL A 260 -8.14 -14.76 2.29
CA VAL A 260 -7.18 -13.79 2.84
C VAL A 260 -7.29 -12.47 2.11
N LEU A 261 -7.36 -11.38 2.86
CA LEU A 261 -7.38 -10.01 2.38
C LEU A 261 -6.09 -9.31 2.79
N ALA A 262 -5.50 -8.53 1.88
CA ALA A 262 -4.43 -7.59 2.22
C ALA A 262 -5.04 -6.19 2.40
N TYR A 263 -5.10 -5.72 3.65
CA TYR A 263 -5.38 -4.31 3.96
C TYR A 263 -4.10 -3.52 3.82
N ILE A 264 -4.09 -2.48 2.99
CA ILE A 264 -2.87 -1.82 2.56
C ILE A 264 -3.06 -0.30 2.59
N THR A 265 -2.10 0.40 3.20
CA THR A 265 -2.00 1.86 3.13
C THR A 265 -0.56 2.28 2.76
N CYS A 266 -0.43 3.44 2.11
CA CYS A 266 0.85 4.13 1.96
C CYS A 266 1.05 5.19 3.05
N SER A 267 0.64 4.86 4.28
CA SER A 267 0.71 5.71 5.46
C SER A 267 1.48 5.03 6.60
N ILE A 268 2.19 5.83 7.39
CA ILE A 268 2.87 5.39 8.62
C ILE A 268 2.07 5.73 9.89
N ALA A 269 0.90 6.36 9.73
CA ALA A 269 -0.03 6.73 10.78
C ALA A 269 -0.66 5.48 11.43
N PRO A 270 -0.44 5.19 12.73
CA PRO A 270 -1.20 4.14 13.43
C PRO A 270 -2.72 4.30 13.34
N GLU A 271 -3.20 5.54 13.21
CA GLU A 271 -4.62 5.87 13.08
C GLU A 271 -5.28 5.30 11.81
N GLU A 272 -4.52 5.13 10.73
CA GLU A 272 -4.96 4.53 9.45
C GLU A 272 -4.61 3.03 9.37
N ASN A 273 -3.88 2.52 10.35
CA ASN A 273 -3.26 1.20 10.31
C ASN A 273 -3.80 0.32 11.43
N GLU A 274 -3.05 0.18 12.53
CA GLU A 274 -3.40 -0.68 13.65
C GLU A 274 -4.72 -0.28 14.31
N TYR A 275 -5.05 1.02 14.34
CA TYR A 275 -6.33 1.50 14.82
C TYR A 275 -7.49 0.96 13.98
N VAL A 276 -7.44 1.11 12.66
CA VAL A 276 -8.47 0.63 11.73
C VAL A 276 -8.66 -0.87 11.85
N VAL A 277 -7.55 -1.63 11.86
CA VAL A 277 -7.61 -3.09 11.98
C VAL A 277 -8.18 -3.49 13.35
N THR A 278 -7.74 -2.86 14.43
CA THR A 278 -8.28 -3.11 15.79
C THR A 278 -9.78 -2.87 15.85
N LYS A 279 -10.28 -1.74 15.35
CA LYS A 279 -11.73 -1.44 15.34
C LYS A 279 -12.53 -2.47 14.54
N VAL A 280 -11.98 -2.99 13.44
CA VAL A 280 -12.64 -4.06 12.68
C VAL A 280 -12.63 -5.38 13.45
N LEU A 281 -11.51 -5.75 14.07
CA LEU A 281 -11.38 -6.95 14.90
C LEU A 281 -12.31 -6.91 16.12
N GLU A 282 -12.50 -5.77 16.77
CA GLU A 282 -13.44 -5.60 17.89
C GLU A 282 -14.91 -5.79 17.45
N SER A 283 -15.21 -5.49 16.19
CA SER A 283 -16.57 -5.59 15.63
C SER A 283 -16.91 -6.96 15.05
N ARG A 284 -15.93 -7.89 15.00
CA ARG A 284 -16.05 -9.17 14.28
C ARG A 284 -15.30 -10.28 14.98
N ASN A 285 -15.99 -11.40 15.22
CA ASN A 285 -15.36 -12.60 15.75
C ASN A 285 -14.84 -13.53 14.64
N ASP A 286 -15.30 -13.38 13.40
CA ASP A 286 -14.99 -14.27 12.27
C ASP A 286 -13.72 -13.93 11.49
N VAL A 287 -12.79 -13.19 12.10
CA VAL A 287 -11.56 -12.73 11.46
C VAL A 287 -10.33 -12.85 12.36
N ASP A 288 -9.18 -13.10 11.74
CA ASP A 288 -7.86 -13.08 12.39
C ASP A 288 -6.83 -12.39 11.49
N VAL A 289 -5.73 -11.92 12.07
CA VAL A 289 -4.58 -11.39 11.34
C VAL A 289 -3.57 -12.52 11.18
N VAL A 290 -3.13 -12.80 9.96
CA VAL A 290 -2.16 -13.87 9.66
C VAL A 290 -0.77 -13.31 9.45
N GLU A 291 0.24 -14.09 9.83
CA GLU A 291 1.64 -13.76 9.53
C GLU A 291 1.88 -13.80 8.01
N PRO A 292 2.74 -12.92 7.47
CA PRO A 292 3.20 -13.04 6.10
C PRO A 292 3.79 -14.44 5.82
N PRO A 293 3.43 -15.10 4.70
CA PRO A 293 3.80 -16.49 4.47
C PRO A 293 5.30 -16.70 4.19
N VAL A 294 6.00 -15.63 3.80
CA VAL A 294 7.43 -15.67 3.49
C VAL A 294 8.09 -14.36 3.89
N LYS A 295 9.34 -14.42 4.33
CA LYS A 295 10.15 -13.23 4.64
C LYS A 295 10.84 -12.71 3.38
N LEU A 296 10.27 -11.67 2.77
CA LEU A 296 10.87 -10.98 1.63
C LEU A 296 12.11 -10.16 2.06
N PHE A 297 12.00 -9.37 3.12
CA PHE A 297 13.08 -8.54 3.66
C PHE A 297 12.87 -8.32 5.17
N GLU A 298 13.81 -7.67 5.85
CA GLU A 298 13.60 -7.26 7.25
C GLU A 298 12.59 -6.11 7.32
N TRP A 299 11.48 -6.30 8.03
CA TRP A 299 10.46 -5.27 8.26
C TRP A 299 10.16 -5.13 9.75
N ASP A 300 9.54 -4.01 10.11
CA ASP A 300 9.01 -3.82 11.46
C ASP A 300 7.62 -4.42 11.61
N ARG A 301 7.32 -4.91 12.81
CA ARG A 301 5.97 -5.40 13.16
C ARG A 301 5.02 -4.23 13.42
N GLY A 302 3.72 -4.49 13.30
CA GLY A 302 2.69 -3.55 13.72
C GLY A 302 2.80 -3.17 15.21
N LEU A 303 2.36 -1.97 15.53
CA LEU A 303 2.41 -1.43 16.89
C LEU A 303 1.34 -2.07 17.78
N SER A 304 1.69 -2.49 19.00
CA SER A 304 0.68 -2.96 19.97
C SER A 304 0.00 -1.84 20.75
N SER A 305 0.61 -0.65 20.75
CA SER A 305 0.07 0.52 21.42
C SER A 305 0.69 1.78 20.83
N PHE A 306 -0.04 2.87 20.85
CA PHE A 306 0.43 4.19 20.49
C PHE A 306 -0.24 5.24 21.36
N HIS A 307 0.54 6.03 22.09
CA HIS A 307 0.02 7.03 23.02
C HIS A 307 -0.98 6.40 24.03
N LYS A 308 -2.25 6.84 24.02
CA LYS A 308 -3.34 6.31 24.84
C LYS A 308 -4.10 5.15 24.19
N LEU A 309 -3.77 4.80 22.95
CA LEU A 309 -4.40 3.72 22.20
C LEU A 309 -3.67 2.41 22.48
N VAL A 310 -4.41 1.40 22.90
CA VAL A 310 -3.97 0.01 22.96
C VAL A 310 -4.63 -0.73 21.81
N PHE A 311 -3.84 -1.44 21.02
CA PHE A 311 -4.32 -2.16 19.85
C PHE A 311 -4.47 -3.65 20.15
N ASP A 312 -5.27 -4.34 19.34
CA ASP A 312 -5.38 -5.79 19.42
C ASP A 312 -4.01 -6.44 19.16
N ASP A 313 -3.59 -7.39 20.00
CA ASP A 313 -2.26 -8.00 19.91
C ASP A 313 -1.94 -8.61 18.54
N ARG A 314 -2.98 -9.08 17.84
CA ARG A 314 -2.87 -9.68 16.50
C ARG A 314 -2.30 -8.72 15.46
N VAL A 315 -2.43 -7.40 15.64
CA VAL A 315 -1.86 -6.41 14.71
C VAL A 315 -0.33 -6.44 14.67
N ARG A 316 0.36 -7.08 15.65
CA ARG A 316 1.82 -7.32 15.60
C ARG A 316 2.27 -8.18 14.42
N ARG A 317 1.33 -8.84 13.74
CA ARG A 317 1.58 -9.61 12.51
C ARG A 317 1.53 -8.74 11.25
N CYS A 318 1.06 -7.50 11.37
CA CYS A 318 1.13 -6.52 10.29
C CYS A 318 2.59 -6.14 10.00
N VAL A 319 2.82 -5.72 8.77
CA VAL A 319 4.12 -5.30 8.26
C VAL A 319 4.15 -3.78 8.20
N ARG A 320 5.16 -3.18 8.83
CA ARG A 320 5.51 -1.76 8.72
C ARG A 320 6.83 -1.58 7.97
N ILE A 321 6.78 -0.68 7.00
CA ILE A 321 7.94 -0.22 6.25
C ILE A 321 8.16 1.25 6.59
N TRP A 322 9.33 1.55 7.12
CA TRP A 322 9.80 2.90 7.44
C TRP A 322 10.83 3.41 6.42
N PRO A 323 10.74 4.67 5.97
CA PRO A 323 11.69 5.25 5.04
C PRO A 323 13.15 5.20 5.48
N HIS A 324 13.43 5.61 6.72
CA HIS A 324 14.79 5.71 7.25
C HIS A 324 15.45 4.35 7.53
N ARG A 325 14.67 3.28 7.73
CA ARG A 325 15.18 1.93 8.01
C ARG A 325 15.29 1.07 6.74
N HIS A 326 14.35 1.23 5.81
CA HIS A 326 14.20 0.31 4.68
C HIS A 326 14.54 0.94 3.32
N GLN A 327 14.79 2.26 3.27
CA GLN A 327 15.05 2.99 2.03
C GLN A 327 13.94 2.77 0.97
N MET A 328 12.70 2.76 1.46
CA MET A 328 11.46 2.57 0.71
C MET A 328 10.43 3.59 1.18
N PHE A 329 9.29 3.69 0.52
CA PHE A 329 8.18 4.49 1.06
C PHE A 329 7.70 3.93 2.39
N GLY A 330 7.17 4.84 3.20
CA GLY A 330 6.39 4.49 4.36
C GLY A 330 5.15 3.72 3.93
N PHE A 331 4.97 2.52 4.47
CA PHE A 331 3.92 1.60 4.00
C PHE A 331 3.53 0.68 5.13
N THR A 332 2.23 0.38 5.25
CA THR A 332 1.75 -0.61 6.21
C THR A 332 0.75 -1.53 5.53
N PHE A 333 0.84 -2.81 5.82
CA PHE A 333 -0.19 -3.75 5.38
C PHE A 333 -0.37 -4.90 6.37
N CYS A 334 -1.59 -5.42 6.41
CA CYS A 334 -2.01 -6.54 7.25
C CYS A 334 -2.71 -7.58 6.39
N LEU A 335 -2.32 -8.85 6.56
CA LEU A 335 -3.06 -9.97 5.97
C LEU A 335 -4.13 -10.41 6.97
N ILE A 336 -5.38 -10.39 6.55
CA ILE A 336 -6.54 -10.68 7.39
C ILE A 336 -7.29 -11.86 6.77
N THR A 337 -7.53 -12.91 7.55
CA THR A 337 -8.28 -14.07 7.11
C THR A 337 -9.68 -14.12 7.72
N LYS A 338 -10.62 -14.70 6.98
CA LYS A 338 -11.95 -15.02 7.50
C LYS A 338 -11.94 -16.43 8.08
N VAL A 339 -12.07 -16.54 9.39
CA VAL A 339 -12.03 -17.83 10.10
C VAL A 339 -13.29 -18.62 9.78
N ARG A 340 -13.12 -19.91 9.50
CA ARG A 340 -14.25 -20.84 9.34
C ARG A 340 -14.72 -21.25 10.74
N TRP A 341 -15.98 -20.96 11.04
CA TRP A 341 -16.65 -21.44 12.25
C TRP A 341 -17.26 -22.82 12.02
#